data_AF-A0A1S3KFH8-F1
#
_entry.id   AF-A0A1S3KFH8-F1
#
_cell.length_a   1.000
_cell.length_b   1.000
_cell.length_c   1.000
_cell.angle_alpha   90.00
_cell.angle_beta   90.00
_cell.angle_gamma   90.00
#
_symmetry.space_group_name_H-M   'P 1'
#
loop_
_entity.id
_entity.type
_entity.pdbx_description
1 polymer ?
#
loop_
_entity_poly.entity_id
_entity_poly.type
_entity_poly.pdbx_seq_one_letter_code
_entity_poly.pdbx_strand_id
1 'polypeptide(L)'
;MHILCEKQEDDRQGFIQLLKVSVMCGFQEVSKLKVEDCGSYATCDDCLASRDPFCGWCSLENKCSRKSRCSDADGSGRWLPFDNGQCTKINSISPSNTPLARPTQVNLSVSLLPPGQTYKCVFDTTAVSATVTGGNMVTCDTPTSFPSIPTRDGKEDSH
;
A
#
# COMPACT_ATOMS: atom_id res chain seq x y z
N MET A 1 2.78 -10.14 6.02
CA MET A 1 1.79 -10.39 4.97
C MET A 1 1.43 -9.05 4.34
N HIS A 2 1.97 -8.77 3.16
CA HIS A 2 1.79 -7.50 2.45
C HIS A 2 1.25 -7.80 1.05
N ILE A 3 0.26 -7.05 0.58
CA ILE A 3 -0.19 -7.12 -0.80
C ILE A 3 0.66 -6.13 -1.59
N LEU A 4 1.42 -6.62 -2.58
CA LEU A 4 2.20 -5.79 -3.49
C LEU A 4 1.53 -5.72 -4.86
N CYS A 5 1.47 -4.52 -5.44
CA CYS A 5 1.09 -4.25 -6.82
C CYS A 5 2.32 -3.67 -7.54
N GLU A 6 2.89 -4.38 -8.50
CA GLU A 6 3.96 -3.86 -9.35
C GLU A 6 3.39 -3.07 -10.54
N LYS A 7 3.98 -1.90 -10.81
CA LYS A 7 3.75 -1.07 -12.00
C LYS A 7 5.11 -0.65 -12.56
N GLN A 8 5.24 -0.80 -13.87
CA GLN A 8 6.43 -0.50 -14.67
C GLN A 8 6.57 1.02 -14.88
N GLU A 9 7.75 1.58 -14.57
CA GLU A 9 8.11 2.98 -14.81
C GLU A 9 8.22 3.31 -16.32
N ASP A 10 7.37 4.22 -16.82
CA ASP A 10 7.63 4.98 -18.06
C ASP A 10 7.98 6.42 -17.66
N ASP A 11 9.26 6.76 -17.83
CA ASP A 11 9.83 8.10 -17.73
C ASP A 11 9.29 8.98 -18.86
N ARG A 12 8.12 9.57 -18.68
CA ARG A 12 7.64 10.66 -19.54
C ARG A 12 6.76 11.62 -18.76
N GLN A 13 7.39 12.48 -17.96
CA GLN A 13 6.71 13.65 -17.41
C GLN A 13 7.25 14.94 -18.05
N GLY A 14 6.63 15.31 -19.17
CA GLY A 14 6.65 16.67 -19.68
C GLY A 14 6.00 17.63 -18.68
N PHE A 15 6.68 18.75 -18.43
CA PHE A 15 6.23 19.96 -17.74
C PHE A 15 4.75 20.31 -18.00
N ILE A 16 4.01 20.79 -16.98
CA ILE A 16 3.37 22.15 -16.92
C ILE A 16 3.03 22.53 -15.45
N GLN A 17 3.47 23.74 -15.09
CA GLN A 17 3.19 24.61 -13.93
C GLN A 17 3.31 24.07 -12.48
N LEU A 18 4.51 24.23 -11.94
CA LEU A 18 4.70 24.48 -10.50
C LEU A 18 4.17 25.87 -10.17
N LEU A 19 3.17 25.97 -9.28
CA LEU A 19 2.94 27.18 -8.49
C LEU A 19 4.32 27.60 -7.92
N LYS A 20 4.85 28.74 -8.34
CA LYS A 20 6.14 29.23 -7.84
C LYS A 20 5.86 30.02 -6.57
N VAL A 21 6.07 29.42 -5.41
CA VAL A 21 6.19 30.20 -4.17
C VAL A 21 7.62 30.71 -4.12
N SER A 22 7.77 32.03 -4.30
CA SER A 22 9.05 32.73 -4.23
C SER A 22 9.14 33.46 -2.89
N VAL A 23 10.12 33.11 -2.07
CA VAL A 23 10.43 33.82 -0.82
C VAL A 23 11.57 34.80 -1.11
N MET A 24 11.36 36.09 -0.84
CA MET A 24 12.39 37.14 -0.98
C MET A 24 12.87 37.57 0.42
N CYS A 25 14.09 37.21 0.80
CA CYS A 25 14.76 37.73 1.99
C CYS A 25 15.81 38.77 1.57
N GLY A 26 16.04 39.81 2.37
CA GLY A 26 16.86 40.98 2.01
C GLY A 26 18.26 40.64 1.46
N PHE A 27 18.71 41.45 0.50
CA PHE A 27 19.84 41.22 -0.43
C PHE A 27 19.70 39.94 -1.29
N GLN A 28 18.72 40.01 -2.19
CA GLN A 28 18.71 39.45 -3.55
C GLN A 28 19.08 37.96 -3.75
N GLU A 29 18.45 37.07 -2.97
CA GLU A 29 18.36 35.65 -3.32
C GLU A 29 16.89 35.20 -3.43
N VAL A 30 16.54 34.54 -4.54
CA VAL A 30 15.19 34.02 -4.79
C VAL A 30 15.25 32.50 -4.78
N SER A 31 14.67 31.87 -3.75
CA SER A 31 14.59 30.42 -3.64
C SER A 31 13.24 29.90 -4.15
N LYS A 32 13.26 28.82 -4.94
CA LYS A 32 12.05 28.17 -5.44
C LYS A 32 11.67 27.02 -4.52
N LEU A 33 10.54 27.15 -3.83
CA LEU A 33 10.02 26.09 -2.97
C LEU A 33 9.03 25.21 -3.75
N LYS A 34 9.04 23.90 -3.49
CA LYS A 34 7.95 23.02 -3.92
C LYS A 34 6.70 23.36 -3.10
N VAL A 35 5.56 23.44 -3.76
CA VAL A 35 4.28 23.75 -3.10
C VAL A 35 3.74 22.57 -2.29
N GLU A 36 4.08 21.36 -2.71
CA GLU A 36 3.73 20.10 -2.05
C GLU A 36 4.93 19.18 -2.06
N ASP A 37 4.97 18.28 -1.07
CA ASP A 37 5.92 17.19 -1.02
C ASP A 37 5.24 15.89 -0.55
N CYS A 38 4.16 15.52 -1.22
CA CYS A 38 3.32 14.37 -0.86
C CYS A 38 4.14 13.07 -0.79
N GLY A 39 5.16 12.93 -1.64
CA GLY A 39 6.01 11.73 -1.70
C GLY A 39 6.81 11.44 -0.42
N SER A 40 6.88 12.40 0.52
CA SER A 40 7.51 12.20 1.83
C SER A 40 6.69 11.34 2.78
N TYR A 41 5.40 11.10 2.50
CA TYR A 41 4.52 10.24 3.30
C TYR A 41 4.44 8.83 2.71
N ALA A 42 5.02 7.86 3.43
CA ALA A 42 5.12 6.48 2.97
C ALA A 42 3.86 5.63 3.23
N THR A 43 3.02 6.04 4.18
CA THR A 43 1.81 5.30 4.56
C THR A 43 0.55 6.12 4.30
N CYS A 44 -0.57 5.42 4.12
CA CYS A 44 -1.86 6.06 3.93
C CYS A 44 -2.24 6.92 5.13
N ASP A 45 -2.12 6.37 6.34
CA ASP A 45 -2.50 7.11 7.55
C ASP A 45 -1.64 8.38 7.72
N ASP A 46 -0.32 8.33 7.46
CA ASP A 46 0.55 9.52 7.50
C ASP A 46 0.19 10.55 6.42
N CYS A 47 -0.10 10.07 5.21
CA CYS A 47 -0.49 10.91 4.08
C CYS A 47 -1.76 11.72 4.40
N LEU A 48 -2.79 11.07 4.95
CA LEU A 48 -4.04 11.74 5.30
C LEU A 48 -3.88 12.61 6.56
N ALA A 49 -3.03 12.20 7.51
CA ALA A 49 -2.73 12.96 8.72
C ALA A 49 -1.96 14.26 8.44
N SER A 50 -1.23 14.34 7.32
CA SER A 50 -0.54 15.56 6.89
C SER A 50 -1.48 16.76 6.72
N ARG A 51 -2.74 16.49 6.39
CA ARG A 51 -3.77 17.49 6.06
C ARG A 51 -3.32 18.49 4.98
N ASP A 52 -2.40 18.07 4.11
CA ASP A 52 -1.99 18.87 2.95
C ASP A 52 -3.10 18.78 1.88
N PRO A 53 -3.70 19.92 1.47
CA PRO A 53 -4.80 19.94 0.51
C PRO A 53 -4.43 19.48 -0.91
N PHE A 54 -3.14 19.43 -1.23
CA PHE A 54 -2.66 18.89 -2.50
C PHE A 54 -2.47 17.37 -2.44
N CYS A 55 -2.36 16.79 -1.25
CA CYS A 55 -2.01 15.39 -1.06
C CYS A 55 -3.22 14.50 -0.77
N GLY A 56 -3.10 13.27 -1.26
CA GLY A 56 -4.03 12.20 -0.97
C GLY A 56 -3.41 10.85 -1.30
N TRP A 57 -4.04 9.78 -0.83
CA TRP A 57 -3.51 8.43 -0.98
C TRP A 57 -4.01 7.78 -2.27
N CYS A 58 -3.08 7.35 -3.12
CA CYS A 58 -3.38 6.59 -4.33
C CYS A 58 -3.36 5.08 -4.00
N SER A 59 -4.53 4.49 -3.74
CA SER A 59 -4.66 3.16 -3.15
C SER A 59 -4.04 2.03 -3.98
N LEU A 60 -4.14 2.07 -5.31
CA LEU A 60 -3.59 1.02 -6.18
C LEU A 60 -2.08 1.13 -6.39
N GLU A 61 -1.54 2.33 -6.25
CA GLU A 61 -0.11 2.61 -6.41
C GLU A 61 0.61 2.66 -5.06
N ASN A 62 -0.13 2.49 -3.96
CA ASN A 62 0.39 2.46 -2.60
C ASN A 62 1.31 3.65 -2.29
N LYS A 63 0.89 4.86 -2.67
CA LYS A 63 1.69 6.08 -2.51
C LYS A 63 0.83 7.30 -2.19
N CYS A 64 1.43 8.26 -1.51
CA CYS A 64 0.85 9.59 -1.33
C CYS A 64 1.21 10.48 -2.53
N SER A 65 0.20 11.06 -3.19
CA SER A 65 0.40 11.89 -4.37
C SER A 65 -0.75 12.88 -4.60
N ARG A 66 -0.53 13.83 -5.51
CA ARG A 66 -1.61 14.64 -6.06
C ARG A 66 -2.60 13.78 -6.85
N LYS A 67 -3.87 14.17 -6.86
CA LYS A 67 -4.93 13.50 -7.64
C LYS A 67 -4.55 13.29 -9.11
N SER A 68 -3.94 14.30 -9.74
CA SER A 68 -3.47 14.24 -11.14
C SER A 68 -2.31 13.26 -11.40
N ARG A 69 -1.64 12.79 -10.35
CA ARG A 69 -0.53 11.82 -10.40
C ARG A 69 -0.92 10.44 -9.87
N CYS A 70 -2.22 10.19 -9.77
CA CYS A 70 -2.79 8.89 -9.42
C CYS A 70 -3.55 8.35 -10.63
N SER A 71 -3.22 7.13 -11.05
CA SER A 71 -3.91 6.47 -12.15
C SER A 71 -5.35 6.18 -11.75
N ASP A 72 -6.30 6.47 -12.65
CA ASP A 72 -7.72 6.18 -12.42
C ASP A 72 -8.28 6.82 -11.13
N ALA A 73 -7.80 8.03 -10.80
CA ALA A 73 -8.09 8.71 -9.53
C ALA A 73 -9.58 9.01 -9.27
N ASP A 74 -10.42 8.98 -10.31
CA ASP A 74 -11.86 9.23 -10.22
C ASP A 74 -12.67 7.99 -9.82
N GLY A 75 -12.05 6.80 -9.84
CA GLY A 75 -12.71 5.59 -9.38
C GLY A 75 -12.91 5.56 -7.86
N SER A 76 -13.92 4.80 -7.41
CA SER A 76 -14.23 4.68 -5.98
C SER A 76 -13.06 4.08 -5.20
N GLY A 77 -12.64 4.76 -4.13
CA GLY A 77 -11.52 4.34 -3.28
C GLY A 77 -10.15 4.38 -3.94
N ARG A 78 -10.02 5.02 -5.12
CA ARG A 78 -8.76 5.09 -5.89
C ARG A 78 -7.82 6.15 -5.35
N TRP A 79 -8.32 7.37 -5.21
CA TRP A 79 -7.57 8.48 -4.62
C TRP A 79 -8.34 9.02 -3.41
N LEU A 80 -7.73 8.93 -2.23
CA LEU A 80 -8.32 9.29 -0.96
C LEU A 80 -7.80 10.67 -0.53
N PRO A 81 -8.65 11.71 -0.43
CA PRO A 81 -8.24 13.02 0.04
C PRO A 81 -8.01 13.03 1.56
N PHE A 82 -7.27 14.01 2.06
CA PHE A 82 -6.95 14.13 3.49
C PHE A 82 -8.16 14.37 4.42
N ASP A 83 -9.27 14.91 3.91
CA ASP A 83 -10.41 15.41 4.70
C ASP A 83 -11.46 14.33 5.00
N ASN A 84 -11.74 13.46 4.02
CA ASN A 84 -12.74 12.40 4.12
C ASN A 84 -12.24 11.02 3.69
N GLY A 85 -10.98 10.92 3.26
CA GLY A 85 -10.37 9.65 2.88
C GLY A 85 -10.23 8.71 4.07
N GLN A 86 -10.45 7.42 3.82
CA GLN A 86 -10.23 6.37 4.80
C GLN A 86 -9.40 5.25 4.18
N CYS A 87 -8.31 4.91 4.85
CA CYS A 87 -7.37 3.89 4.38
C CYS A 87 -7.98 2.48 4.44
N THR A 88 -7.67 1.67 3.44
CA THR A 88 -7.98 0.23 3.46
C THR A 88 -7.29 -0.44 4.66
N LYS A 89 -8.05 -1.19 5.46
CA LYS A 89 -7.55 -1.82 6.70
C LYS A 89 -7.97 -3.27 6.76
N ILE A 90 -7.03 -4.15 7.11
CA ILE A 90 -7.32 -5.54 7.43
C ILE A 90 -7.82 -5.57 8.88
N ASN A 91 -9.07 -5.95 9.08
CA ASN A 91 -9.73 -5.99 10.39
C ASN A 91 -9.45 -7.29 11.14
N SER A 92 -9.49 -8.42 10.45
CA SER A 92 -9.28 -9.73 11.06
C SER A 92 -8.80 -10.76 10.05
N ILE A 93 -8.14 -11.80 10.56
CA ILE A 93 -7.63 -12.94 9.79
C ILE A 93 -8.04 -14.21 10.51
N SER A 94 -8.61 -15.18 9.79
CA SER A 94 -9.04 -16.46 10.35
C SER A 94 -8.82 -17.61 9.37
N PRO A 95 -8.18 -18.72 9.80
CA PRO A 95 -7.49 -18.88 11.08
C PRO A 95 -6.20 -18.04 11.12
N SER A 96 -5.83 -17.55 12.30
CA SER A 96 -4.60 -16.77 12.50
C SER A 96 -3.33 -17.64 12.49
N ASN A 97 -3.47 -18.94 12.71
CA ASN A 97 -2.40 -19.93 12.67
C ASN A 97 -2.85 -21.13 11.85
N THR A 98 -2.07 -21.50 10.84
CA THR A 98 -2.36 -22.64 9.95
C THR A 98 -1.26 -23.69 10.06
N PRO A 99 -1.60 -25.00 10.13
CA PRO A 99 -0.60 -26.06 10.11
C PRO A 99 0.21 -26.05 8.80
N LEU A 100 1.54 -26.15 8.90
CA LEU A 100 2.45 -26.13 7.76
C LEU A 100 2.24 -27.31 6.77
N ALA A 101 1.59 -28.38 7.22
CA ALA A 101 1.47 -29.63 6.46
C ALA A 101 0.22 -29.73 5.58
N ARG A 102 -0.72 -28.77 5.62
CA ARG A 102 -2.00 -28.88 4.89
C ARG A 102 -2.43 -27.54 4.29
N PRO A 103 -2.87 -27.52 3.02
CA PRO A 103 -3.50 -26.34 2.44
C PRO A 103 -4.75 -26.02 3.26
N THR A 104 -4.77 -24.81 3.82
CA THR A 104 -5.85 -24.30 4.67
C THR A 104 -6.39 -23.03 4.02
N GLN A 105 -7.70 -22.88 4.03
CA GLN A 105 -8.32 -21.65 3.56
C GLN A 105 -8.21 -20.56 4.65
N VAL A 106 -7.77 -19.38 4.26
CA VAL A 106 -7.64 -18.19 5.12
C VAL A 106 -8.65 -17.14 4.66
N ASN A 107 -9.42 -16.64 5.61
CA ASN A 107 -10.41 -15.60 5.44
C ASN A 107 -9.93 -14.31 6.11
N LEU A 108 -9.96 -13.22 5.36
CA LEU A 108 -9.62 -11.88 5.82
C LEU A 108 -10.86 -10.99 5.74
N SER A 109 -11.14 -10.28 6.82
CA SER A 109 -12.08 -9.16 6.78
C SER A 109 -11.31 -7.88 6.50
N VAL A 110 -11.62 -7.21 5.39
CA VAL A 110 -10.94 -6.00 4.93
C VAL A 110 -11.95 -4.90 4.68
N SER A 111 -11.73 -3.74 5.27
CA SER A 111 -12.54 -2.54 5.05
C SER A 111 -12.03 -1.74 3.87
N LEU A 112 -12.96 -1.15 3.10
CA LEU A 112 -12.66 -0.16 2.06
C LEU A 112 -11.74 -0.70 0.95
N LEU A 113 -12.05 -1.91 0.48
CA LEU A 113 -11.33 -2.54 -0.62
C LEU A 113 -11.82 -1.93 -1.96
N PRO A 114 -10.92 -1.40 -2.81
CA PRO A 114 -11.33 -0.84 -4.10
C PRO A 114 -12.05 -1.87 -5.00
N PRO A 115 -13.19 -1.54 -5.61
CA PRO A 115 -13.89 -2.47 -6.49
C PRO A 115 -13.16 -2.64 -7.84
N GLY A 116 -13.49 -3.72 -8.56
CA GLY A 116 -13.07 -3.94 -9.95
C GLY A 116 -11.62 -4.42 -10.13
N GLN A 117 -10.94 -4.79 -9.04
CA GLN A 117 -9.57 -5.32 -9.08
C GLN A 117 -9.51 -6.81 -8.79
N THR A 118 -8.46 -7.45 -9.30
CA THR A 118 -8.08 -8.81 -8.91
C THR A 118 -7.08 -8.74 -7.76
N TYR A 119 -7.38 -9.44 -6.67
CA TYR A 119 -6.56 -9.47 -5.46
C TYR A 119 -5.75 -10.76 -5.37
N LYS A 120 -4.61 -10.69 -4.67
CA LYS A 120 -3.77 -11.85 -4.33
C LYS A 120 -3.33 -11.76 -2.88
N CYS A 121 -3.32 -12.89 -2.18
CA CYS A 121 -2.66 -13.03 -0.89
C CYS A 121 -1.20 -13.42 -1.10
N VAL A 122 -0.29 -12.69 -0.47
CA VAL A 122 1.15 -12.98 -0.55
C VAL A 122 1.63 -13.54 0.78
N PHE A 123 2.06 -14.80 0.73
CA PHE A 123 2.64 -15.55 1.84
C PHE A 123 4.16 -15.58 1.66
N ASP A 124 4.87 -14.73 2.40
CA ASP A 124 6.29 -14.41 2.21
C ASP A 124 6.60 -14.01 0.76
N THR A 125 6.99 -14.97 -0.08
CA THR A 125 7.31 -14.77 -1.50
C THR A 125 6.27 -15.35 -2.46
N THR A 126 5.30 -16.11 -1.95
CA THR A 126 4.33 -16.84 -2.77
C THR A 126 3.00 -16.11 -2.85
N ALA A 127 2.61 -15.69 -4.05
CA ALA A 127 1.32 -15.05 -4.30
C ALA A 127 0.26 -16.07 -4.74
N VAL A 128 -0.88 -16.09 -4.06
CA VAL A 128 -2.04 -16.93 -4.37
C VAL A 128 -3.22 -16.03 -4.72
N SER A 129 -3.99 -16.40 -5.74
CA SER A 129 -5.19 -15.67 -6.15
C SER A 129 -6.21 -15.60 -5.01
N ALA A 130 -6.80 -14.42 -4.81
CA ALA A 130 -7.80 -14.18 -3.79
C ALA A 130 -9.20 -14.10 -4.39
N THR A 131 -10.19 -14.57 -3.63
CA THR A 131 -11.61 -14.41 -3.95
C THR A 131 -12.23 -13.37 -3.03
N VAL A 132 -12.86 -12.34 -3.60
CA VAL A 132 -13.54 -11.30 -2.82
C VAL A 132 -15.04 -11.55 -2.81
N THR A 133 -15.60 -11.77 -1.62
CA THR A 133 -17.04 -12.00 -1.41
C THR A 133 -17.63 -10.83 -0.63
N GLY A 134 -18.78 -10.31 -1.07
CA GLY A 134 -19.48 -9.21 -0.38
C GLY A 134 -18.73 -7.87 -0.33
N GLY A 135 -17.61 -7.73 -1.06
CA GLY A 135 -16.79 -6.52 -1.12
C GLY A 135 -15.85 -6.30 0.06
N ASN A 136 -15.92 -7.12 1.10
CA ASN A 136 -15.12 -6.96 2.33
C ASN A 136 -14.51 -8.27 2.86
N MET A 137 -14.92 -9.43 2.35
CA MET A 137 -14.36 -10.72 2.74
C MET A 137 -13.41 -11.20 1.65
N VAL A 138 -12.14 -11.37 1.97
CA VAL A 138 -11.10 -11.87 1.05
C VAL A 138 -10.70 -13.27 1.49
N THR A 139 -10.81 -14.24 0.58
CA THR A 139 -10.49 -15.65 0.85
C THR A 139 -9.35 -16.14 -0.04
N CYS A 140 -8.38 -16.82 0.57
CA CYS A 140 -7.19 -17.35 -0.09
C CYS A 140 -6.82 -18.73 0.46
N ASP A 141 -6.34 -19.63 -0.39
CA ASP A 141 -5.77 -20.90 0.07
C ASP A 141 -4.27 -20.74 0.37
N THR A 142 -3.79 -21.31 1.47
CA THR A 142 -2.35 -21.29 1.77
C THR A 142 -1.54 -22.06 0.73
N PRO A 143 -0.29 -21.65 0.41
CA PRO A 143 0.59 -22.40 -0.48
C PRO A 143 0.82 -23.83 0.02
N THR A 144 1.09 -24.76 -0.90
CA THR A 144 1.41 -26.16 -0.58
C THR A 144 2.89 -26.40 -0.27
N SER A 145 3.78 -25.46 -0.62
CA SER A 145 5.22 -25.51 -0.32
C SER A 145 5.56 -24.44 0.71
N PHE A 146 5.92 -24.85 1.93
CA PHE A 146 6.44 -23.95 2.96
C PHE A 146 7.95 -24.11 3.09
N PRO A 147 8.71 -23.04 3.43
CA PRO A 147 10.12 -23.18 3.76
C PRO A 147 10.29 -24.08 4.98
N SER A 148 11.30 -24.96 4.93
CA SER A 148 11.65 -25.86 6.03
C SER A 148 11.89 -25.07 7.32
N ILE A 149 11.25 -25.48 8.42
CA ILE A 149 11.54 -24.90 9.74
C ILE A 149 13.02 -25.20 10.06
N PRO A 150 13.85 -24.19 10.39
CA PRO A 150 15.23 -24.45 10.80
C PRO A 150 15.20 -25.25 12.11
N THR A 151 15.63 -26.51 12.05
CA THR A 151 15.90 -27.32 13.23
C THR A 151 17.02 -26.65 14.02
N ARG A 152 16.80 -26.36 15.31
CA ARG A 152 17.88 -25.93 16.21
C ARG A 152 18.93 -27.04 16.21
N ASP A 153 20.09 -26.79 15.62
CA ASP A 153 21.28 -27.62 15.83
C ASP A 153 21.58 -27.67 17.33
N GLY A 154 21.26 -28.81 17.93
CA GLY A 154 21.67 -29.13 19.29
C GLY A 154 23.16 -29.35 19.32
N LYS A 155 23.92 -28.29 19.63
CA LYS A 155 25.28 -28.43 20.17
C LYS A 155 25.12 -28.93 21.61
N GLU A 156 25.04 -30.24 21.77
CA GLU A 156 25.23 -30.90 23.06
C GLU A 156 26.72 -30.78 23.42
N ASP A 157 27.05 -29.75 24.20
CA ASP A 157 28.36 -29.61 24.85
C ASP A 157 28.45 -30.73 25.92
N SER A 158 28.96 -31.88 25.50
CA SER A 158 29.39 -32.95 26.42
C SER A 158 30.85 -32.72 26.80
N HIS A 159 31.01 -32.32 28.06
CA HIS A 159 32.12 -32.49 29.02
C HIS A 159 33.53 -32.82 28.49
#